data_AF-X0X8G3-F1
#
_entry.id   AF-X0X8G3-F1
#
_cell.length_a   1.000
_cell.length_b   1.000
_cell.length_c   1.000
_cell.angle_alpha   90.00
_cell.angle_beta   90.00
_cell.angle_gamma   90.00
#
_symmetry.space_group_name_H-M   'P 1'
#
loop_
_entity.id
_entity.type
_entity.pdbx_description
1 polymer ?
#
loop_
_entity_poly.entity_id
_entity_poly.type
_entity_poly.pdbx_seq_one_letter_code
_entity_poly.pdbx_strand_id
1 'polypeptide(L)'
;MQLLSWPLPTSRRAAGPIVRAAAVLLASLAVLSGPAVIGPAMAEPAAGNEETSATPAADAKKNMRVIYLGKEYPEPLPLSYSEKVITDKGIQGARLMLKEANQAGNFIGYSFELVEDIGPADGDVVAKAKEALANGERFFIADLEPEDLLAVADLPGAKGALIMNIRS
;
A
#
# COMPACT_ATOMS: atom_id res chain seq x y z
N MET A 1 -9.78 3.65 -48.13
CA MET A 1 -10.78 4.73 -47.98
C MET A 1 -11.96 4.19 -47.19
N GLN A 2 -11.89 4.21 -45.85
CA GLN A 2 -13.03 4.26 -44.92
C GLN A 2 -12.49 4.28 -43.48
N LEU A 3 -12.61 5.45 -42.87
CA LEU A 3 -12.23 5.75 -41.49
C LEU A 3 -13.35 5.25 -40.56
N LEU A 4 -13.02 4.29 -39.71
CA LEU A 4 -13.91 3.82 -38.65
C LEU A 4 -13.89 4.87 -37.52
N SER A 5 -14.89 5.74 -37.52
CA SER A 5 -15.07 6.82 -36.53
C SER A 5 -15.79 6.27 -35.30
N TRP A 6 -15.05 6.06 -34.22
CA TRP A 6 -15.60 5.70 -32.91
C TRP A 6 -16.05 6.97 -32.17
N PRO A 7 -17.31 7.08 -31.68
CA PRO A 7 -17.77 8.26 -30.94
C PRO A 7 -17.28 8.23 -29.49
N LEU A 8 -16.55 9.28 -29.08
CA LEU A 8 -16.19 9.53 -27.69
C LEU A 8 -17.43 10.04 -26.91
N PRO A 9 -17.73 9.53 -25.70
CA PRO A 9 -18.69 10.17 -24.82
C PRO A 9 -18.10 11.48 -24.26
N THR A 10 -18.60 12.61 -24.75
CA THR A 10 -18.33 13.94 -24.21
C THR A 10 -19.16 14.19 -22.95
N SER A 11 -18.61 13.96 -21.76
CA SER A 11 -19.15 14.56 -20.53
C SER A 11 -18.26 15.70 -20.07
N ARG A 12 -18.60 16.92 -20.51
CA ARG A 12 -18.17 18.15 -19.85
C ARG A 12 -18.88 18.24 -18.50
N ARG A 13 -18.13 18.25 -17.39
CA ARG A 13 -18.58 18.92 -16.15
C ARG A 13 -17.51 19.90 -15.73
N ALA A 14 -17.90 21.17 -15.73
CA ALA A 14 -17.14 22.33 -15.32
C ALA A 14 -17.56 22.77 -13.91
N ALA A 15 -16.61 23.43 -13.22
CA ALA A 15 -16.74 24.39 -12.10
C ALA A 15 -17.33 23.88 -10.75
N GLY A 16 -16.79 24.22 -9.59
CA GLY A 16 -15.75 25.18 -9.21
C GLY A 16 -15.33 25.03 -7.73
N PRO A 17 -14.48 25.93 -7.20
CA PRO A 17 -13.85 25.79 -5.89
C PRO A 17 -14.60 26.55 -4.78
N ILE A 18 -14.58 26.04 -3.55
CA ILE A 18 -14.97 26.82 -2.36
C ILE A 18 -13.77 26.93 -1.43
N VAL A 19 -13.14 28.11 -1.50
CA VAL A 19 -12.18 28.65 -0.54
C VAL A 19 -12.94 29.05 0.72
N ARG A 20 -12.47 28.65 1.91
CA ARG A 20 -12.68 29.44 3.13
C ARG A 20 -11.43 29.43 4.01
N ALA A 21 -10.81 30.60 4.03
CA ALA A 21 -9.80 31.02 4.97
C ALA A 21 -10.37 31.12 6.39
N ALA A 22 -9.55 30.83 7.39
CA ALA A 22 -9.72 31.34 8.75
C ALA A 22 -8.35 31.42 9.40
N ALA A 23 -7.78 32.63 9.36
CA ALA A 23 -6.67 33.04 10.19
C ALA A 23 -7.20 33.39 11.59
N VAL A 24 -6.57 32.89 12.65
CA VAL A 24 -6.67 33.48 14.00
C VAL A 24 -5.28 33.44 14.64
N LEU A 25 -4.63 34.60 14.59
CA LEU A 25 -3.57 35.04 15.48
C LEU A 25 -4.21 35.42 16.82
N LEU A 26 -3.60 35.08 17.95
CA LEU A 26 -3.55 35.98 19.12
C LEU A 26 -2.54 35.47 20.16
N ALA A 27 -1.59 36.34 20.44
CA ALA A 27 -0.56 36.25 21.45
C ALA A 27 -1.14 36.34 22.87
N SER A 28 -0.40 35.84 23.87
CA SER A 28 -0.42 36.41 25.22
C SER A 28 0.87 36.08 25.97
N LEU A 29 1.54 37.16 26.36
CA LEU A 29 2.76 37.27 27.16
C LEU A 29 2.35 37.49 28.62
N ALA A 30 2.95 36.78 29.58
CA ALA A 30 2.87 37.13 31.00
C ALA A 30 4.17 36.73 31.72
N VAL A 31 4.81 37.74 32.31
CA VAL A 31 6.02 37.70 33.15
C VAL A 31 5.61 38.02 34.59
N LEU A 32 6.22 37.34 35.58
CA LEU A 32 6.54 37.68 37.01
C LEU A 32 6.42 36.36 37.85
N SER A 33 7.27 35.92 38.81
CA SER A 33 8.29 36.54 39.70
C SER A 33 9.03 35.42 40.47
N GLY A 34 10.30 35.62 40.88
CA GLY A 34 10.87 35.02 42.12
C GLY A 34 12.27 34.34 42.00
N PRO A 35 13.19 34.45 42.99
CA PRO A 35 14.64 34.51 42.74
C PRO A 35 15.51 33.32 43.21
N ALA A 36 16.63 33.17 42.50
CA ALA A 36 18.01 32.80 42.89
C ALA A 36 18.29 31.79 44.03
N VAL A 37 18.95 30.68 43.68
CA VAL A 37 20.04 30.08 44.47
C VAL A 37 21.19 29.70 43.54
N ILE A 38 22.41 30.06 43.98
CA ILE A 38 23.69 30.03 43.29
C ILE A 38 24.27 28.60 43.25
N GLY A 39 24.72 28.16 42.08
CA GLY A 39 25.60 27.00 41.91
C GLY A 39 26.61 27.28 40.79
N PRO A 40 27.92 27.04 40.98
CA PRO A 40 28.93 27.40 39.99
C PRO A 40 29.20 26.21 39.06
N ALA A 41 28.96 26.36 37.76
CA ALA A 41 29.58 25.53 36.74
C ALA A 41 29.60 26.27 35.39
N MET A 42 30.70 26.97 35.18
CA MET A 42 31.35 27.34 33.93
C MET A 42 30.75 26.69 32.66
N ALA A 43 30.07 27.48 31.81
CA ALA A 43 29.92 27.22 30.38
C ALA A 43 29.41 28.48 29.66
N GLU A 44 30.23 29.05 28.78
CA GLU A 44 29.84 30.03 27.76
C GLU A 44 30.79 29.82 26.56
N PRO A 45 30.47 30.24 25.33
CA PRO A 45 29.32 29.87 24.51
C PRO A 45 29.77 29.31 23.14
N ALA A 46 28.91 28.58 22.44
CA ALA A 46 29.05 28.44 20.99
C ALA A 46 27.66 28.36 20.36
N ALA A 47 27.25 29.50 19.80
CA ALA A 47 26.17 29.60 18.85
C ALA A 47 26.43 28.69 17.64
N GLY A 48 25.38 28.03 17.15
CA GLY A 48 25.47 27.20 15.96
C GLY A 48 24.08 26.70 15.58
N ASN A 49 23.30 27.61 15.00
CA ASN A 49 22.13 27.41 14.15
C ASN A 49 21.38 26.08 14.34
N GLU A 50 20.25 26.15 15.05
CA GLU A 50 19.17 25.19 14.84
C GLU A 50 18.72 25.31 13.37
N GLU A 51 19.32 24.49 12.51
CA GLU A 51 18.76 24.18 11.21
C GLU A 51 17.38 23.59 11.49
N THR A 52 16.38 24.47 11.37
CA THR A 52 15.00 24.07 11.24
C THR A 52 14.96 23.17 10.01
N SER A 53 15.02 21.86 10.27
CA SER A 53 14.79 20.83 9.27
C SER A 53 13.32 20.94 8.96
N ALA A 54 12.98 21.86 8.07
CA ALA A 54 11.69 21.91 7.44
C ALA A 54 11.47 20.52 6.84
N THR A 55 10.64 19.72 7.52
CA THR A 55 10.18 18.45 6.99
C THR A 55 9.53 18.79 5.66
N PRO A 56 10.07 18.31 4.51
CA PRO A 56 9.43 18.58 3.24
C PRO A 56 7.99 18.11 3.36
N ALA A 57 7.04 18.97 3.00
CA ALA A 57 5.64 18.57 2.89
C ALA A 57 5.63 17.31 2.00
N ALA A 58 5.32 16.17 2.61
CA ALA A 58 5.36 14.89 1.93
C ALA A 58 4.38 14.97 0.77
N ASP A 59 4.90 14.95 -0.46
CA ASP A 59 4.11 14.71 -1.65
C ASP A 59 3.20 13.51 -1.38
N ALA A 60 1.89 13.70 -1.59
CA ALA A 60 0.90 12.68 -1.31
C ALA A 60 1.15 11.47 -2.22
N LYS A 61 1.83 10.46 -1.68
CA LYS A 61 2.17 9.24 -2.41
C LYS A 61 0.90 8.51 -2.85
N LYS A 62 0.91 8.00 -4.07
CA LYS A 62 -0.17 7.13 -4.57
C LYS A 62 0.01 5.74 -3.96
N ASN A 63 -0.93 5.36 -3.08
CA ASN A 63 -0.96 4.03 -2.49
C ASN A 63 -1.62 3.02 -3.46
N MET A 64 -0.94 1.89 -3.67
CA MET A 64 -1.45 0.73 -4.40
C MET A 64 -1.49 -0.48 -3.48
N ARG A 65 -2.69 -1.04 -3.29
CA ARG A 65 -2.88 -2.31 -2.58
C ARG A 65 -2.75 -3.49 -3.52
N VAL A 66 -1.97 -4.48 -3.10
CA VAL A 66 -1.73 -5.75 -3.77
C VAL A 66 -2.24 -6.86 -2.85
N ILE A 67 -3.13 -7.70 -3.38
CA ILE A 67 -3.74 -8.78 -2.61
C ILE A 67 -3.02 -10.07 -2.93
N TYR A 68 -2.41 -10.69 -1.93
CA TYR A 68 -1.97 -12.08 -2.02
C TYR A 68 -3.13 -12.98 -1.61
N LEU A 69 -3.71 -13.66 -2.59
CA LEU A 69 -4.82 -14.57 -2.39
C LEU A 69 -4.28 -16.00 -2.45
N GLY A 70 -4.28 -16.67 -1.32
CA GLY A 70 -3.79 -18.03 -1.17
C GLY A 70 -4.81 -18.94 -0.48
N LYS A 71 -4.61 -20.24 -0.64
CA LYS A 71 -5.35 -21.29 0.05
C LYS A 71 -4.38 -22.43 0.33
N GLU A 72 -4.56 -23.10 1.46
CA GLU A 72 -3.74 -24.26 1.80
C GLU A 72 -4.14 -25.46 0.94
N TYR A 73 -3.18 -26.07 0.24
CA TYR A 73 -3.39 -27.27 -0.57
C TYR A 73 -2.48 -28.40 -0.09
N PRO A 74 -2.90 -29.66 -0.22
CA PRO A 74 -2.03 -30.80 0.05
C PRO A 74 -0.92 -30.86 -1.00
N GLU A 75 0.29 -30.43 -0.65
CA GLU A 75 1.42 -30.47 -1.57
C GLU A 75 2.06 -31.86 -1.62
N PRO A 76 2.42 -32.36 -2.81
CA PRO A 76 3.13 -33.62 -2.95
C PRO A 76 4.52 -33.54 -2.30
N LEU A 77 4.97 -34.67 -1.77
CA LEU A 77 6.33 -34.75 -1.21
C LEU A 77 7.37 -34.43 -2.28
N PRO A 78 8.46 -33.73 -1.92
CA PRO A 78 9.55 -33.46 -2.85
C PRO A 78 10.13 -34.76 -3.40
N LEU A 79 10.59 -34.72 -4.65
CA LEU A 79 11.16 -35.89 -5.34
C LEU A 79 12.40 -36.45 -4.64
N SER A 80 13.08 -35.61 -3.86
CA SER A 80 14.21 -35.98 -3.02
C SER A 80 13.87 -35.79 -1.55
N TYR A 81 14.08 -36.84 -0.75
CA TYR A 81 13.96 -36.76 0.71
C TYR A 81 15.02 -35.87 1.38
N SER A 82 16.04 -35.42 0.64
CA SER A 82 17.02 -34.44 1.11
C SER A 82 16.53 -32.99 0.97
N GLU A 83 15.48 -32.75 0.19
CA GLU A 83 14.88 -31.43 0.06
C GLU A 83 13.91 -31.17 1.21
N LYS A 84 14.03 -29.98 1.81
CA LYS A 84 13.11 -29.53 2.86
C LYS A 84 11.79 -29.10 2.21
N VAL A 85 10.68 -29.52 2.81
CA VAL A 85 9.34 -29.01 2.47
C VAL A 85 9.26 -27.54 2.90
N ILE A 86 8.97 -26.65 1.95
CA ILE A 86 8.80 -25.22 2.18
C ILE A 86 7.37 -24.86 1.82
N THR A 87 6.61 -24.39 2.80
CA THR A 87 5.16 -24.15 2.69
C THR A 87 4.80 -22.71 2.31
N ASP A 88 5.77 -21.80 2.28
CA ASP A 88 5.55 -20.35 2.19
C ASP A 88 6.32 -19.68 1.04
N LYS A 89 6.77 -20.45 0.03
CA LYS A 89 7.63 -19.95 -1.06
C LYS A 89 7.03 -18.73 -1.77
N GLY A 90 5.74 -18.77 -2.09
CA GLY A 90 5.05 -17.70 -2.82
C GLY A 90 4.97 -16.39 -2.02
N ILE A 91 4.46 -16.46 -0.78
CA ILE A 91 4.27 -15.28 0.06
C ILE A 91 5.59 -14.62 0.46
N GLN A 92 6.63 -15.42 0.72
CA GLN A 92 7.96 -14.90 1.02
C GLN A 92 8.55 -14.12 -0.17
N GLY A 93 8.32 -14.60 -1.40
CA GLY A 93 8.67 -13.86 -2.61
C GLY A 93 7.91 -12.54 -2.73
N ALA A 94 6.59 -12.55 -2.48
CA ALA A 94 5.76 -11.34 -2.54
C ALA A 94 6.19 -10.27 -1.52
N ARG A 95 6.48 -10.68 -0.27
CA ARG A 95 6.98 -9.79 0.78
C ARG A 95 8.33 -9.16 0.41
N LEU A 96 9.24 -9.96 -0.15
CA LEU A 96 10.55 -9.46 -0.62
C LEU A 96 10.37 -8.44 -1.74
N MET A 97 9.55 -8.74 -2.75
CA MET A 97 9.29 -7.85 -3.87
C MET A 97 8.64 -6.54 -3.41
N LEU A 98 7.69 -6.60 -2.48
CA LEU A 98 7.02 -5.41 -1.93
C LEU A 98 8.01 -4.45 -1.24
N LYS A 99 9.00 -5.00 -0.53
CA LYS A 99 10.05 -4.21 0.12
C LYS A 99 10.87 -3.44 -0.93
N GLU A 100 11.29 -4.10 -2.00
CA GLU A 100 12.03 -3.48 -3.09
C GLU A 100 11.16 -2.48 -3.87
N ALA A 101 9.91 -2.82 -4.15
CA ALA A 101 8.94 -1.96 -4.82
C ALA A 101 8.70 -0.66 -4.04
N ASN A 102 8.65 -0.70 -2.72
CA ASN A 102 8.54 0.50 -1.88
C ASN A 102 9.82 1.34 -1.86
N GLN A 103 11.00 0.71 -1.89
CA GLN A 103 12.27 1.43 -2.01
C GLN A 103 12.34 2.21 -3.33
N ALA A 104 12.00 1.57 -4.45
CA ALA A 104 11.94 2.23 -5.76
C ALA A 104 10.78 3.25 -5.82
N GLY A 105 9.61 2.90 -5.29
CA GLY A 105 8.39 3.71 -5.28
C GLY A 105 8.56 5.05 -4.57
N ASN A 106 9.38 5.09 -3.52
CA ASN A 106 9.67 6.33 -2.79
C ASN A 106 10.27 7.44 -3.65
N PHE A 107 10.98 7.11 -4.74
CA PHE A 107 11.56 8.10 -5.65
C PHE A 107 10.55 8.64 -6.67
N ILE A 108 9.47 7.89 -6.93
CA ILE A 108 8.47 8.21 -7.96
C ILE A 108 7.09 8.55 -7.39
N GLY A 109 6.97 8.67 -6.06
CA GLY A 109 5.72 9.03 -5.39
C GLY A 109 4.71 7.90 -5.29
N TYR A 110 5.14 6.64 -5.27
CA TYR A 110 4.29 5.47 -5.10
C TYR A 110 4.59 4.75 -3.79
N SER A 111 3.57 4.15 -3.19
CA SER A 111 3.70 3.22 -2.07
C SER A 111 2.87 1.97 -2.34
N PHE A 112 3.36 0.82 -1.92
CA PHE A 112 2.73 -0.47 -2.12
C PHE A 112 2.44 -1.14 -0.78
N GLU A 113 1.24 -1.67 -0.65
CA GLU A 113 0.78 -2.40 0.54
C GLU A 113 0.38 -3.81 0.13
N LEU A 114 0.89 -4.83 0.84
CA LEU A 114 0.53 -6.23 0.63
C LEU A 114 -0.52 -6.62 1.66
N VAL A 115 -1.67 -7.07 1.17
CA VAL A 115 -2.71 -7.69 1.99
C VAL A 115 -2.61 -9.18 1.78
N GLU A 116 -2.41 -9.93 2.86
CA GLU A 116 -2.26 -11.38 2.82
C GLU A 116 -3.57 -12.04 3.24
N ASP A 117 -4.23 -12.69 2.29
CA ASP A 117 -5.45 -13.47 2.53
C ASP A 117 -5.18 -14.93 2.16
N ILE A 118 -4.72 -15.69 3.15
CA ILE A 118 -4.40 -17.12 3.02
C ILE A 118 -5.43 -17.89 3.83
N GLY A 119 -6.36 -18.55 3.12
CA GLY A 119 -7.40 -19.37 3.71
C GLY A 119 -6.94 -20.80 4.04
N PRO A 120 -7.62 -21.50 4.97
CA PRO A 120 -7.40 -22.93 5.20
C PRO A 120 -7.87 -23.76 3.99
N ALA A 121 -7.53 -25.04 3.96
CA ALA A 121 -7.85 -25.94 2.84
C ALA A 121 -9.35 -26.07 2.53
N ASP A 122 -10.21 -25.93 3.54
CA ASP A 122 -11.67 -25.93 3.44
C ASP A 122 -12.27 -24.51 3.29
N GLY A 123 -11.43 -23.48 3.18
CA GLY A 123 -11.84 -22.09 3.04
C GLY A 123 -12.43 -21.75 1.67
N ASP A 124 -13.42 -20.85 1.68
CA ASP A 124 -14.01 -20.28 0.46
C ASP A 124 -13.18 -19.09 -0.03
N VAL A 125 -12.21 -19.37 -0.89
CA VAL A 125 -11.34 -18.37 -1.51
C VAL A 125 -12.10 -17.45 -2.49
N VAL A 126 -13.18 -17.93 -3.09
CA VAL A 126 -13.98 -17.16 -4.03
C VAL A 126 -14.76 -16.07 -3.30
N ALA A 127 -15.28 -16.37 -2.11
CA ALA A 127 -15.90 -15.36 -1.24
C ALA A 127 -14.90 -14.27 -0.84
N LYS A 128 -13.66 -14.64 -0.49
CA LYS A 128 -12.58 -13.69 -0.18
C LYS A 128 -12.24 -12.79 -1.36
N ALA A 129 -12.08 -13.37 -2.55
CA ALA A 129 -11.87 -12.59 -3.77
C ALA A 129 -13.03 -11.62 -4.06
N LYS A 130 -14.28 -12.05 -3.85
CA LYS A 130 -15.46 -11.17 -4.02
C LYS A 130 -15.43 -9.98 -3.07
N GLU A 131 -15.07 -10.21 -1.80
CA GLU A 131 -14.94 -9.16 -0.79
C GLU A 131 -13.87 -8.14 -1.19
N ALA A 132 -12.68 -8.62 -1.54
CA ALA A 132 -11.56 -7.83 -2.03
C ALA A 132 -11.94 -6.95 -3.24
N LEU A 133 -12.57 -7.56 -4.25
CA LEU A 133 -13.04 -6.88 -5.46
C LEU A 133 -14.13 -5.83 -5.16
N ALA A 134 -15.01 -6.10 -4.19
CA ALA A 134 -16.04 -5.16 -3.74
C ALA A 134 -15.43 -3.96 -2.99
N ASN A 135 -14.34 -4.17 -2.26
CA ASN A 135 -13.53 -3.12 -1.62
C ASN A 135 -12.72 -2.29 -2.62
N GLY A 136 -12.81 -2.61 -3.91
CA GLY A 136 -12.18 -1.87 -5.00
C GLY A 136 -10.75 -2.32 -5.31
N GLU A 137 -10.31 -3.45 -4.78
CA GLU A 137 -8.98 -4.00 -5.05
C GLU A 137 -8.93 -4.56 -6.48
N ARG A 138 -7.80 -4.33 -7.16
CA ARG A 138 -7.63 -4.64 -8.58
C ARG A 138 -6.34 -5.36 -8.92
N PHE A 139 -5.44 -5.56 -7.95
CA PHE A 139 -4.15 -6.21 -8.17
C PHE A 139 -4.07 -7.43 -7.27
N PHE A 140 -4.08 -8.62 -7.86
CA PHE A 140 -4.08 -9.90 -7.17
C PHE A 140 -2.87 -10.72 -7.59
N ILE A 141 -2.14 -11.24 -6.60
CA ILE A 141 -1.20 -12.34 -6.72
C ILE A 141 -1.94 -13.57 -6.25
N ALA A 142 -2.23 -14.48 -7.17
CA ALA A 142 -3.05 -15.66 -6.91
C ALA A 142 -2.15 -16.90 -6.77
N ASP A 143 -2.13 -17.45 -5.56
CA ASP A 143 -1.50 -18.71 -5.21
C ASP A 143 -2.56 -19.79 -5.05
N LEU A 144 -3.23 -20.13 -6.16
CA LEU A 144 -4.44 -20.97 -6.19
C LEU A 144 -4.30 -22.12 -7.18
N GLU A 145 -4.94 -23.24 -6.88
CA GLU A 145 -5.10 -24.33 -7.84
C GLU A 145 -6.00 -23.91 -9.01
N PRO A 146 -5.91 -24.60 -10.16
CA PRO A 146 -6.59 -24.18 -11.39
C PRO A 146 -8.10 -23.96 -11.24
N GLU A 147 -8.80 -24.81 -10.49
CA GLU A 147 -10.25 -24.70 -10.30
C GLU A 147 -10.63 -23.41 -9.54
N ASP A 148 -9.96 -23.15 -8.41
CA ASP A 148 -10.18 -21.98 -7.59
C ASP A 148 -9.74 -20.68 -8.30
N LEU A 149 -8.61 -20.72 -9.03
CA LEU A 149 -8.13 -19.59 -9.82
C LEU A 149 -9.12 -19.18 -10.91
N LEU A 150 -9.65 -20.15 -11.67
CA LEU A 150 -10.63 -19.88 -12.71
C LEU A 150 -11.93 -19.36 -12.12
N ALA A 151 -12.39 -19.93 -11.00
CA ALA A 151 -13.58 -19.45 -10.30
C ALA A 151 -13.44 -18.00 -9.84
N VAL A 152 -12.25 -17.57 -9.39
CA VAL A 152 -11.94 -16.18 -9.05
C VAL A 152 -11.88 -15.29 -10.29
N ALA A 153 -11.26 -15.75 -11.37
CA ALA A 153 -11.12 -14.99 -12.61
C ALA A 153 -12.46 -14.76 -13.34
N ASP A 154 -13.39 -15.71 -13.24
CA ASP A 154 -14.71 -15.64 -13.86
C ASP A 154 -15.70 -14.73 -13.10
N LEU A 155 -15.30 -14.21 -11.94
CA LEU A 155 -16.15 -13.29 -11.18
C LEU A 155 -16.47 -12.04 -12.01
N PRO A 156 -17.74 -11.58 -12.01
CA PRO A 156 -18.11 -10.36 -12.75
C PRO A 156 -17.34 -9.12 -12.25
N GLY A 157 -16.99 -9.11 -10.95
CA GLY A 157 -16.19 -8.07 -10.32
C GLY A 157 -14.71 -8.10 -10.70
N ALA A 158 -14.19 -9.21 -11.25
CA ALA A 158 -12.80 -9.35 -11.66
C ALA A 158 -12.50 -8.67 -13.01
N LYS A 159 -13.53 -8.23 -13.75
CA LYS A 159 -13.33 -7.46 -14.99
C LYS A 159 -12.54 -6.19 -14.72
N GLY A 160 -11.36 -6.08 -15.33
CA GLY A 160 -10.44 -4.97 -15.14
C GLY A 160 -9.53 -5.09 -13.91
N ALA A 161 -9.58 -6.20 -13.17
CA ALA A 161 -8.55 -6.58 -12.22
C ALA A 161 -7.40 -7.30 -12.95
N LEU A 162 -6.18 -7.11 -12.47
CA LEU A 162 -5.02 -7.89 -12.84
C LEU A 162 -4.87 -9.04 -11.83
N ILE A 163 -4.99 -10.27 -12.32
CA ILE A 163 -4.81 -11.49 -11.53
C ILE A 163 -3.58 -12.20 -12.08
N MET A 164 -2.52 -12.27 -11.27
CA MET A 164 -1.28 -12.93 -11.62
C MET A 164 -1.21 -14.30 -10.95
N ASN A 165 -1.28 -15.35 -11.76
CA ASN A 165 -1.06 -16.71 -11.27
C ASN A 165 0.42 -16.92 -10.97
N ILE A 166 0.73 -17.43 -9.78
CA ILE A 166 2.09 -17.80 -9.37
C ILE A 166 2.26 -19.29 -9.04
N ARG A 167 1.18 -20.07 -9.06
CA ARG A 167 1.19 -21.52 -8.84
C ARG A 167 1.23 -22.24 -10.19
N SER A 168 2.04 -23.30 -10.29
CA SER A 168 2.21 -24.14 -11.47
C SER A 168 1.75 -25.57 -11.22
#